data_AF-A0A831UI31-F1
#
_entry.id   AF-A0A831UI31-F1
#
_cell.length_a   1.000
_cell.length_b   1.000
_cell.length_c   1.000
_cell.angle_alpha   90.00
_cell.angle_beta   90.00
_cell.angle_gamma   90.00
#
_symmetry.space_group_name_H-M   'P 1'
#
loop_
_entity.id
_entity.type
_entity.pdbx_description
1 polymer ?
#
loop_
_entity_poly.entity_id
_entity_poly.type
_entity_poly.pdbx_seq_one_letter_code
_entity_poly.pdbx_strand_id
1 'polypeptide(L)'
;MRPGRIRVEPGELRHPWRDLERDRAEKRTAFRVLYPGGRKGERRKPSLSLLLRWTLGERILPPEGEDLLALLASPRLEDLHLLPFLQGGARTALLEALADRTAALLADSHSRAFYVGLFWKVARGELSPSFLLGALKRTLEAARSGGVRRPGGLLVHLLRAEAPPGAARVCA
;
A
#
# COMPACT_ATOMS: atom_id res chain seq x y z
N MET A 1 2.12 -42.38 17.44
CA MET A 1 2.01 -41.00 16.92
C MET A 1 3.21 -40.20 17.42
N ARG A 2 3.86 -39.37 16.58
CA ARG A 2 4.94 -38.48 17.06
C ARG A 2 4.31 -37.30 17.82
N PRO A 3 4.70 -37.02 19.07
CA PRO A 3 4.21 -35.86 19.80
C PRO A 3 4.69 -34.58 19.10
N GLY A 4 3.80 -33.60 18.91
CA GLY A 4 4.16 -32.26 18.44
C GLY A 4 3.70 -31.84 17.03
N ARG A 5 2.96 -32.67 16.29
CA ARG A 5 2.22 -32.19 15.11
C ARG A 5 0.75 -32.09 15.43
N ILE A 6 0.31 -30.88 15.79
CA ILE A 6 -1.13 -30.54 15.79
C ILE A 6 -1.60 -30.72 14.34
N ARG A 7 -2.47 -31.71 14.13
CA ARG A 7 -3.12 -31.94 12.86
C ARG A 7 -4.38 -31.10 12.89
N VAL A 8 -4.34 -29.96 12.22
CA VAL A 8 -5.52 -29.10 12.10
C VAL A 8 -6.45 -29.72 11.09
N GLU A 9 -7.63 -30.11 11.53
CA GLU A 9 -8.65 -30.72 10.68
C GLU A 9 -9.35 -29.64 9.82
N PRO A 10 -9.79 -29.94 8.58
CA PRO A 10 -10.43 -28.95 7.71
C PRO A 10 -11.64 -28.26 8.34
N GLY A 11 -12.37 -28.95 9.21
CA GLY A 11 -13.50 -28.40 9.96
C GLY A 11 -13.10 -27.31 10.96
N GLU A 12 -11.90 -27.37 11.53
CA GLU A 12 -11.38 -26.37 12.47
C GLU A 12 -11.01 -25.05 11.79
N LEU A 13 -10.88 -25.06 10.46
CA LEU A 13 -10.63 -23.85 9.67
C LEU A 13 -11.92 -23.10 9.28
N ARG A 14 -13.08 -23.75 9.42
CA ARG A 14 -14.40 -23.17 9.09
C ARG A 14 -14.91 -22.37 10.28
N HIS A 15 -14.91 -21.05 10.14
CA HIS A 15 -15.45 -20.13 11.15
C HIS A 15 -16.52 -19.22 10.56
N PRO A 16 -17.53 -18.79 11.33
CA PRO A 16 -18.63 -17.94 10.82
C PRO A 16 -18.16 -16.63 10.18
N TRP A 17 -17.03 -16.10 10.63
CA TRP A 17 -16.42 -14.86 10.13
C TRP A 17 -15.41 -15.10 9.00
N ARG A 18 -15.24 -16.33 8.52
CA ARG A 18 -14.28 -16.69 7.46
C ARG A 18 -14.89 -17.62 6.41
N ASP A 19 -15.01 -17.10 5.20
CA ASP A 19 -15.43 -17.86 4.02
C ASP A 19 -14.20 -18.39 3.26
N LEU A 20 -13.86 -19.66 3.50
CA LEU A 20 -12.72 -20.32 2.86
C LEU A 20 -12.93 -20.56 1.36
N GLU A 21 -14.17 -20.79 0.92
CA GLU A 21 -14.46 -21.04 -0.49
C GLU A 21 -14.33 -19.75 -1.28
N ARG A 22 -14.83 -18.64 -0.73
CA ARG A 22 -14.62 -17.32 -1.29
C ARG A 22 -13.15 -16.91 -1.30
N ASP A 23 -12.41 -17.12 -0.21
CA ASP A 23 -10.96 -16.87 -0.16
C ASP A 23 -10.22 -17.67 -1.26
N ARG A 24 -10.65 -18.90 -1.52
CA ARG A 24 -10.07 -19.75 -2.57
C ARG A 24 -10.43 -19.26 -3.97
N ALA A 25 -11.70 -18.94 -4.21
CA ALA A 25 -12.17 -18.42 -5.50
C ALA A 25 -11.49 -17.09 -5.85
N GLU A 26 -11.37 -16.19 -4.87
CA GLU A 26 -10.72 -14.88 -5.01
C GLU A 26 -9.19 -14.96 -4.85
N LYS A 27 -8.62 -16.17 -4.70
CA LYS A 27 -7.18 -16.43 -4.50
C LYS A 27 -6.56 -15.74 -3.26
N ARG A 28 -7.35 -15.26 -2.31
CA ARG A 28 -6.97 -14.59 -1.03
C ARG A 28 -6.47 -15.55 0.04
N THR A 29 -5.59 -16.47 -0.35
CA THR A 29 -5.07 -17.51 0.54
C THR A 29 -3.68 -17.16 1.04
N ALA A 30 -3.34 -17.57 2.28
CA ALA A 30 -1.97 -17.44 2.80
C ALA A 30 -0.95 -18.10 1.87
N PHE A 31 -1.35 -19.19 1.20
CA PHE A 31 -0.54 -19.85 0.20
C PHE A 31 -0.15 -18.92 -0.95
N ARG A 32 -1.08 -18.10 -1.47
CA ARG A 32 -0.78 -17.13 -2.53
C ARG A 32 0.16 -16.02 -2.06
N VAL A 33 0.05 -15.57 -0.81
CA VAL A 33 1.01 -14.59 -0.25
C VAL A 33 2.42 -15.17 -0.13
N LEU A 34 2.52 -16.44 0.29
CA LEU A 34 3.80 -17.13 0.43
C LEU A 34 4.38 -17.56 -0.91
N TYR A 35 3.49 -17.88 -1.86
CA TYR A 35 3.79 -18.40 -3.20
C TYR A 35 3.02 -17.59 -4.24
N PRO A 36 3.52 -16.38 -4.55
CA PRO A 36 3.07 -15.50 -5.62
C PRO A 36 2.46 -16.20 -6.85
N GLY A 37 3.27 -17.04 -7.52
CA GLY A 37 2.89 -17.77 -8.73
C GLY A 37 1.85 -18.88 -8.55
N GLY A 38 1.28 -19.06 -7.35
CA GLY A 38 0.26 -20.08 -7.06
C GLY A 38 0.79 -21.50 -7.10
N ARG A 39 2.12 -21.67 -7.19
CA ARG A 39 2.82 -22.94 -7.19
C ARG A 39 3.93 -22.90 -6.14
N LYS A 40 4.16 -24.03 -5.49
CA LYS A 40 5.21 -24.15 -4.47
C LYS A 40 6.57 -23.89 -5.14
N GLY A 41 7.29 -22.90 -4.63
CA GLY A 41 8.56 -22.44 -5.20
C GLY A 41 9.32 -21.61 -4.18
N GLU A 42 9.98 -20.53 -4.60
CA GLU A 42 10.61 -19.60 -3.68
C GLU A 42 9.56 -18.97 -2.75
N ARG A 43 9.76 -19.15 -1.45
CA ARG A 43 8.80 -18.68 -0.45
C ARG A 43 9.07 -17.22 -0.14
N ARG A 44 8.10 -16.36 -0.44
CA ARG A 44 8.13 -14.96 -0.03
C ARG A 44 7.85 -14.86 1.47
N LYS A 45 8.66 -14.08 2.19
CA LYS A 45 8.37 -13.72 3.57
C LYS A 45 7.37 -12.55 3.59
N PRO A 46 6.17 -12.73 4.16
CA PRO A 46 5.22 -11.64 4.31
C PRO A 46 5.78 -10.60 5.29
N SER A 47 5.49 -9.32 5.05
CA SER A 47 5.84 -8.28 6.02
C SER A 47 4.97 -8.40 7.28
N LEU A 48 5.49 -7.95 8.43
CA LEU A 48 4.71 -7.92 9.68
C LEU A 48 3.41 -7.12 9.51
N SER A 49 3.45 -6.00 8.80
CA SER A 49 2.27 -5.18 8.51
C SER A 49 1.20 -5.92 7.71
N LEU A 50 1.59 -6.78 6.76
CA LEU A 50 0.65 -7.62 6.03
C LEU A 50 -0.02 -8.64 6.96
N LEU A 51 0.77 -9.28 7.82
CA LEU A 51 0.28 -10.24 8.80
C LEU A 51 -0.70 -9.59 9.79
N LEU A 52 -0.38 -8.40 10.30
CA LEU A 52 -1.26 -7.67 11.23
C LEU A 52 -2.60 -7.32 10.57
N ARG A 53 -2.61 -6.81 9.34
CA ARG A 53 -3.87 -6.51 8.63
C ARG A 53 -4.69 -7.76 8.35
N TRP A 54 -4.02 -8.87 8.03
CA TRP A 54 -4.70 -10.15 7.94
C TRP A 54 -5.29 -10.59 9.28
N THR A 55 -4.62 -10.39 10.41
CA THR A 55 -5.25 -10.66 11.71
C THR A 55 -6.47 -9.79 11.99
N LEU A 56 -6.53 -8.59 11.42
CA LEU A 56 -7.67 -7.69 11.48
C LEU A 56 -8.78 -8.00 10.44
N GLY A 57 -8.61 -9.06 9.64
CA GLY A 57 -9.58 -9.49 8.62
C GLY A 57 -9.36 -8.88 7.24
N GLU A 58 -8.40 -7.98 7.07
CA GLU A 58 -8.11 -7.33 5.79
C GLU A 58 -7.23 -8.25 4.92
N ARG A 59 -7.89 -9.08 4.08
CA ARG A 59 -7.28 -10.10 3.22
C ARG A 59 -6.65 -9.52 1.94
N ILE A 60 -5.75 -8.56 2.09
CA ILE A 60 -5.07 -7.88 0.99
C ILE A 60 -4.02 -8.81 0.37
N LEU A 61 -4.02 -8.92 -0.96
CA LEU A 61 -2.97 -9.58 -1.74
C LEU A 61 -2.10 -8.53 -2.43
N PRO A 62 -0.77 -8.64 -2.36
CA PRO A 62 0.10 -7.86 -3.22
C PRO A 62 -0.17 -8.20 -4.71
N PRO A 63 -0.26 -7.22 -5.61
CA PRO A 63 -0.45 -7.44 -7.05
C PRO A 63 0.80 -8.05 -7.69
N GLU A 64 0.61 -8.85 -8.74
CA GLU A 64 1.68 -9.62 -9.40
C GLU A 64 1.46 -9.79 -10.90
N GLY A 65 2.53 -10.07 -11.65
CA GLY A 65 2.45 -10.36 -13.08
C GLY A 65 1.74 -9.26 -13.87
N GLU A 66 0.75 -9.64 -14.67
CA GLU A 66 -0.08 -8.72 -15.45
C GLU A 66 -0.82 -7.69 -14.59
N ASP A 67 -1.29 -8.08 -13.40
CA ASP A 67 -1.97 -7.15 -12.48
C ASP A 67 -1.03 -6.04 -12.01
N LEU A 68 0.24 -6.38 -11.74
CA LEU A 68 1.26 -5.39 -11.38
C LEU A 68 1.57 -4.48 -12.57
N LEU A 69 1.70 -5.03 -13.78
CA LEU A 69 1.97 -4.21 -14.98
C LEU A 69 0.82 -3.25 -15.28
N ALA A 70 -0.43 -3.73 -15.23
CA ALA A 70 -1.62 -2.91 -15.42
C ALA A 70 -1.72 -1.80 -14.37
N LEU A 71 -1.39 -2.13 -13.11
CA LEU A 71 -1.35 -1.16 -12.02
C LEU A 71 -0.25 -0.10 -12.23
N LEU A 72 0.94 -0.49 -12.67
CA LEU A 72 2.04 0.44 -12.95
C LEU A 72 1.74 1.35 -14.15
N ALA A 73 1.00 0.86 -15.13
CA ALA A 73 0.61 1.64 -16.30
C ALA A 73 -0.41 2.75 -15.97
N SER A 74 -1.27 2.54 -14.97
CA SER A 74 -2.28 3.52 -14.56
C SER A 74 -2.53 3.47 -13.04
N PRO A 75 -1.57 3.97 -12.24
CA PRO A 75 -1.68 3.91 -10.80
C PRO A 75 -2.72 4.91 -10.29
N ARG A 76 -3.47 4.52 -9.27
CA ARG A 76 -4.40 5.37 -8.53
C ARG A 76 -3.74 5.79 -7.23
N LEU A 77 -4.14 6.94 -6.68
CA LEU A 77 -3.56 7.41 -5.41
C LEU A 77 -3.84 6.46 -4.25
N GLU A 78 -4.97 5.73 -4.30
CA GLU A 78 -5.31 4.68 -3.34
C GLU A 78 -4.26 3.56 -3.27
N ASP A 79 -3.52 3.34 -4.36
CA ASP A 79 -2.49 2.30 -4.45
C ASP A 79 -1.25 2.64 -3.57
N LEU A 80 -1.20 3.84 -2.96
CA LEU A 80 -0.31 4.16 -1.83
C LEU A 80 -0.37 3.11 -0.72
N HIS A 81 -1.53 2.50 -0.49
CA HIS A 81 -1.71 1.49 0.54
C HIS A 81 -0.95 0.20 0.23
N LEU A 82 -0.49 0.00 -1.00
CA LEU A 82 0.27 -1.18 -1.41
C LEU A 82 1.78 -1.03 -1.15
N LEU A 83 2.29 0.19 -1.04
CA LEU A 83 3.72 0.47 -0.88
C LEU A 83 4.39 -0.29 0.29
N PRO A 84 3.77 -0.40 1.49
CA PRO A 84 4.36 -1.15 2.60
C PRO A 84 4.45 -2.68 2.35
N PHE A 85 3.72 -3.20 1.36
CA PHE A 85 3.62 -4.64 1.08
C PHE A 85 4.51 -5.08 -0.09
N LEU A 86 4.73 -4.19 -1.06
CA LEU A 86 5.67 -4.44 -2.15
C LEU A 86 7.12 -4.42 -1.65
N GLN A 87 8.02 -5.10 -2.33
CA GLN A 87 9.45 -5.18 -2.02
C GLN A 87 10.26 -5.05 -3.30
N GLY A 88 11.54 -4.68 -3.19
CA GLY A 88 12.47 -4.62 -4.33
C GLY A 88 11.97 -3.73 -5.48
N GLY A 89 12.24 -4.15 -6.72
CA GLY A 89 11.91 -3.39 -7.93
C GLY A 89 10.43 -3.05 -8.07
N ALA A 90 9.52 -3.93 -7.63
CA ALA A 90 8.07 -3.65 -7.69
C ALA A 90 7.66 -2.46 -6.82
N ARG A 91 8.29 -2.30 -5.65
CA ARG A 91 8.05 -1.14 -4.78
C ARG A 91 8.55 0.14 -5.43
N THR A 92 9.79 0.11 -5.94
CA THR A 92 10.40 1.27 -6.60
C THR A 92 9.58 1.72 -7.81
N ALA A 93 9.17 0.78 -8.66
CA ALA A 93 8.36 1.07 -9.83
C ALA A 93 7.00 1.69 -9.46
N LEU A 94 6.29 1.15 -8.45
CA LEU A 94 5.02 1.74 -8.03
C LEU A 94 5.20 3.14 -7.46
N LEU A 95 6.25 3.34 -6.67
CA LEU A 95 6.56 4.62 -6.08
C LEU A 95 6.84 5.69 -7.16
N GLU A 96 7.61 5.33 -8.19
CA GLU A 96 7.89 6.23 -9.32
C GLU A 96 6.63 6.54 -10.11
N ALA A 97 5.85 5.51 -10.46
CA ALA A 97 4.60 5.67 -11.19
C ALA A 97 3.58 6.55 -10.42
N LEU A 98 3.47 6.39 -9.10
CA LEU A 98 2.66 7.25 -8.24
C LEU A 98 3.17 8.69 -8.23
N ALA A 99 4.48 8.89 -8.22
CA ALA A 99 5.07 10.23 -8.21
C ALA A 99 4.81 10.97 -9.52
N ASP A 100 4.98 10.27 -10.65
CA ASP A 100 4.65 10.78 -11.98
C ASP A 100 3.16 11.13 -12.08
N ARG A 101 2.28 10.23 -11.61
CA ARG A 101 0.84 10.48 -11.57
C ARG A 101 0.48 11.69 -10.71
N THR A 102 1.07 11.81 -9.53
CA THR A 102 0.79 12.90 -8.58
C THR A 102 1.24 14.24 -9.15
N ALA A 103 2.46 14.29 -9.71
CA ALA A 103 2.98 15.47 -10.37
C ALA A 103 2.10 15.90 -11.54
N ALA A 104 1.64 14.96 -12.37
CA ALA A 104 0.72 15.25 -13.47
C ALA A 104 -0.64 15.77 -12.97
N LEU A 105 -1.23 15.13 -11.96
CA LEU A 105 -2.53 15.54 -11.39
C LEU A 105 -2.50 16.93 -10.75
N LEU A 106 -1.36 17.33 -10.19
CA LEU A 106 -1.16 18.64 -9.58
C LEU A 106 -0.55 19.68 -10.53
N ALA A 107 -0.29 19.31 -11.79
CA ALA A 107 0.45 20.14 -12.75
C ALA A 107 1.80 20.67 -12.18
N ASP A 108 2.51 19.82 -11.44
CA ASP A 108 3.71 20.15 -10.66
C ASP A 108 4.84 19.13 -10.91
N SER A 109 5.34 19.10 -12.14
CA SER A 109 6.40 18.19 -12.60
C SER A 109 7.73 18.39 -11.86
N HIS A 110 8.05 19.61 -11.46
CA HIS A 110 9.29 19.95 -10.76
C HIS A 110 9.37 19.34 -9.35
N SER A 111 8.22 19.05 -8.72
CA SER A 111 8.15 18.45 -7.38
C SER A 111 8.14 16.92 -7.37
N ARG A 112 8.39 16.27 -8.52
CA ARG A 112 8.41 14.80 -8.62
C ARG A 112 9.30 14.12 -7.57
N ALA A 113 10.54 14.60 -7.43
CA ALA A 113 11.51 14.03 -6.46
C ALA A 113 11.01 14.15 -5.01
N PHE A 114 10.30 15.24 -4.70
CA PHE A 114 9.66 15.44 -3.40
C PHE A 114 8.55 14.39 -3.17
N TYR A 115 7.68 14.14 -4.16
CA TYR A 115 6.64 13.10 -4.05
C TYR A 115 7.24 11.70 -3.85
N VAL A 116 8.31 11.38 -4.59
CA VAL A 116 9.09 10.14 -4.39
C VAL A 116 9.56 10.01 -2.94
N GLY A 117 10.12 11.08 -2.36
CA GLY A 117 10.55 11.11 -0.97
C GLY A 117 9.41 10.84 0.02
N LEU A 118 8.23 11.45 -0.20
CA LEU A 118 7.05 11.20 0.64
C LEU A 118 6.58 9.74 0.56
N PHE A 119 6.54 9.16 -0.64
CA PHE A 119 6.10 7.78 -0.82
C PHE A 119 7.10 6.78 -0.24
N TRP A 120 8.39 7.12 -0.18
CA TRP A 120 9.38 6.33 0.56
C TRP A 120 9.12 6.35 2.07
N LYS A 121 8.65 7.46 2.64
CA LYS A 121 8.23 7.50 4.06
C LYS A 121 7.04 6.59 4.30
N VAL A 122 6.08 6.55 3.36
CA VAL A 122 4.96 5.60 3.41
C VAL A 122 5.44 4.15 3.32
N ALA A 123 6.31 3.84 2.36
CA ALA A 123 6.83 2.49 2.19
C ALA A 123 7.64 1.98 3.40
N ARG A 124 8.29 2.89 4.13
CA ARG A 124 9.01 2.62 5.38
C ARG A 124 8.11 2.56 6.63
N GLY A 125 6.84 2.94 6.50
CA GLY A 125 5.90 3.03 7.63
C GLY A 125 6.09 4.26 8.52
N GLU A 126 6.90 5.23 8.08
CA GLU A 126 7.13 6.52 8.77
C GLU A 126 5.95 7.49 8.57
N LEU A 127 5.14 7.25 7.53
CA LEU A 127 3.97 8.05 7.19
C LEU A 127 2.80 7.14 6.86
N SER A 128 1.63 7.40 7.45
CA SER A 128 0.43 6.61 7.16
C SER A 128 -0.01 6.83 5.70
N PRO A 129 -0.27 5.74 4.93
CA PRO A 129 -0.80 5.86 3.57
C PRO A 129 -2.13 6.62 3.51
N SER A 130 -3.04 6.37 4.46
CA SER A 130 -4.38 6.99 4.50
C SER A 130 -4.29 8.48 4.81
N PHE A 131 -3.36 8.85 5.69
CA PHE A 131 -3.08 10.24 6.03
C PHE A 131 -2.58 11.03 4.81
N LEU A 132 -1.56 10.51 4.13
CA LEU A 132 -1.03 11.14 2.92
C LEU A 132 -2.09 11.22 1.81
N LEU A 133 -2.89 10.16 1.63
CA LEU A 133 -3.97 10.14 0.64
C LEU A 133 -5.01 11.23 0.91
N GLY A 134 -5.42 11.42 2.18
CA GLY A 134 -6.34 12.49 2.57
C GLY A 134 -5.76 13.89 2.27
N ALA A 135 -4.50 14.12 2.62
CA ALA A 135 -3.81 15.36 2.33
C ALA A 135 -3.72 15.63 0.81
N LEU A 136 -3.35 14.62 0.01
CA LEU A 136 -3.30 14.72 -1.45
C LEU A 136 -4.66 15.05 -2.07
N LYS A 137 -5.74 14.38 -1.63
CA LYS A 137 -7.09 14.65 -2.14
C LYS A 137 -7.52 16.10 -1.87
N ARG A 138 -7.23 16.64 -0.69
CA ARG A 138 -7.51 18.06 -0.38
C ARG A 138 -6.65 19.02 -1.19
N THR A 139 -5.37 18.72 -1.37
CA THR A 139 -4.50 19.53 -2.24
C THR A 139 -5.00 19.54 -3.68
N LEU A 140 -5.46 18.39 -4.21
CA LEU A 140 -6.03 18.29 -5.54
C LEU A 140 -7.30 19.12 -5.68
N GLU A 141 -8.18 19.07 -4.69
CA GLU A 141 -9.42 19.85 -4.69
C GLU A 141 -9.12 21.37 -4.64
N ALA A 142 -8.16 21.77 -3.80
CA ALA A 142 -7.71 23.15 -3.71
C ALA A 142 -7.01 23.64 -4.99
N ALA A 143 -6.28 22.77 -5.69
CA ALA A 143 -5.69 23.07 -6.98
C ALA A 143 -6.75 23.23 -8.07
N ARG A 144 -7.77 22.35 -8.10
CA ARG A 144 -8.89 22.40 -9.06
C ARG A 144 -9.74 23.65 -8.90
N SER A 145 -10.00 24.08 -7.68
CA SER A 145 -10.75 25.31 -7.37
C SER A 145 -9.96 26.59 -7.66
N GLY A 146 -8.72 26.50 -8.16
CA GLY A 146 -7.89 27.65 -8.52
C GLY A 146 -7.30 28.41 -7.34
N GLY A 147 -7.50 27.93 -6.11
CA GLY A 147 -7.07 28.60 -4.88
C GLY A 147 -5.57 28.46 -4.56
N VAL A 148 -4.81 27.70 -5.34
CA VAL A 148 -3.44 27.31 -4.98
C VAL A 148 -2.48 27.45 -6.16
N ARG A 149 -1.47 28.33 -6.01
CA ARG A 149 -0.37 28.48 -6.97
C ARG A 149 0.77 27.48 -6.78
N ARG A 150 0.89 26.86 -5.61
CA ARG A 150 1.98 25.92 -5.24
C ARG A 150 1.43 24.70 -4.51
N PRO A 151 0.95 23.68 -5.22
CA PRO A 151 0.30 22.51 -4.63
C PRO A 151 1.21 21.72 -3.68
N GLY A 152 2.49 21.53 -4.03
CA GLY A 152 3.46 20.89 -3.13
C GLY A 152 3.61 21.61 -1.78
N GLY A 153 3.58 22.94 -1.77
CA GLY A 153 3.64 23.74 -0.55
C GLY A 153 2.41 23.56 0.34
N LEU A 154 1.22 23.54 -0.26
CA LEU A 154 -0.02 23.23 0.47
C LEU A 154 0.01 21.82 1.05
N LEU A 155 0.49 20.83 0.29
CA LEU A 155 0.62 19.46 0.76
C LEU A 155 1.51 19.39 2.01
N VAL A 156 2.67 20.04 2.00
CA VAL A 156 3.55 20.14 3.18
C VAL A 156 2.83 20.79 4.36
N HIS A 157 2.09 21.88 4.12
CA HIS A 157 1.33 22.56 5.16
C HIS A 157 0.29 21.62 5.80
N LEU A 158 -0.50 20.91 4.99
CA LEU A 158 -1.50 19.94 5.48
C LEU A 158 -0.87 18.80 6.26
N LEU A 159 0.25 18.24 5.77
CA LEU A 159 0.97 17.17 6.45
C LEU A 159 1.54 17.61 7.81
N ARG A 160 1.85 18.90 7.98
CA ARG A 160 2.31 19.47 9.26
C ARG A 160 1.17 19.82 10.20
N ALA A 161 0.07 20.37 9.66
CA ALA A 161 -1.09 20.81 10.44
C ALA A 161 -1.83 19.62 11.08
N GLU A 162 -1.84 18.47 10.43
CA GLU A 162 -2.54 17.27 10.93
C GLU A 162 -1.61 16.20 11.52
N ALA A 163 -0.32 16.50 11.71
CA ALA A 163 0.57 15.58 12.41
C ALA A 163 0.09 15.40 13.86
N PRO A 164 -0.24 14.18 14.32
CA PRO A 164 -0.58 13.97 15.72
C PRO A 164 0.63 14.35 16.60
N PRO A 165 0.41 14.86 17.83
CA PRO A 165 1.50 15.21 18.73
C PRO A 165 2.37 13.96 18.99
N GLY A 166 3.55 13.92 18.36
CA GLY A 166 4.50 12.80 18.45
C GLY A 166 4.95 12.18 17.12
N ALA A 167 4.32 12.50 15.97
CA ALA A 167 4.80 12.03 14.67
C ALA A 167 6.07 12.79 14.24
N ALA A 168 7.08 12.06 13.76
CA ALA A 168 8.35 12.62 13.28
C ALA A 168 8.08 13.73 12.25
N ARG A 169 8.63 14.91 12.50
CA ARG A 169 8.44 16.10 11.65
C ARG A 169 8.84 15.75 10.21
N VAL A 170 7.95 16.02 9.26
CA VAL A 170 8.28 16.02 7.83
C VAL A 170 9.17 17.23 7.57
N CYS A 171 10.48 17.05 7.76
CA CYS A 171 11.48 17.98 7.28
C CYS A 171 11.49 17.95 5.75
N ALA A 172 11.51 19.16 5.19
CA ALA A 172 11.59 19.43 3.76
C ALA A 172 13.02 19.20 3.27
#